data_AF-A0A0D3MFA8-F1
#
_entry.id   AF-A0A0D3MFA8-F1
#
_cell.length_a   1.000
_cell.length_b   1.000
_cell.length_c   1.000
_cell.angle_alpha   90.00
_cell.angle_beta   90.00
_cell.angle_gamma   90.00
#
_symmetry.space_group_name_H-M   'P 1'
#
loop_
_entity.id
_entity.type
_entity.pdbx_description
1 polymer ?
#
loop_
_entity_poly.entity_id
_entity_poly.type
_entity_poly.pdbx_seq_one_letter_code
_entity_poly.pdbx_strand_id
1 'polypeptide(L)'
;FAGLDKVIRDRSEKGGIGFSAEVKSKEGSKNVGETLKDLEPEDLVRYGLIPEFVGRLPVIATLDELDKDALVTILKEPKNSLVKQYAKLFEMEGVEVDFRDDALDAVAEKAM
;
A
#
# COMPACT_ATOMS: atom_id res chain seq x y z
N PHE A 1 7.94 5.38 1.32
CA PHE A 1 9.21 5.43 0.56
C PHE A 1 8.88 5.49 -0.92
N ALA A 2 8.61 6.69 -1.45
CA ALA A 2 8.22 6.83 -2.86
C ALA A 2 9.43 6.52 -3.76
N GLY A 3 9.28 5.59 -4.70
CA GLY A 3 10.37 5.18 -5.60
C GLY A 3 11.28 4.06 -5.06
N LEU A 4 11.03 3.53 -3.85
CA LEU A 4 11.76 2.36 -3.33
C LEU A 4 11.43 1.09 -4.14
N ASP A 5 10.20 0.99 -4.65
CA ASP A 5 9.76 -0.02 -5.60
C ASP A 5 10.66 -0.10 -6.85
N LYS A 6 11.12 1.05 -7.35
CA LYS A 6 12.05 1.11 -8.49
C LYS A 6 13.43 0.56 -8.12
N VAL A 7 13.94 0.92 -6.95
CA VAL A 7 15.25 0.43 -6.46
C VAL A 7 15.24 -1.09 -6.31
N ILE A 8 14.16 -1.65 -5.77
CA ILE A 8 13.97 -3.10 -5.62
C ILE A 8 13.87 -3.78 -6.99
N ARG A 9 13.12 -3.19 -7.94
CA ARG A 9 13.00 -3.71 -9.31
C ARG A 9 14.32 -3.67 -10.06
N ASP A 10 15.08 -2.58 -9.96
CA ASP A 10 16.40 -2.46 -10.60
C ASP A 10 17.38 -3.53 -10.11
N ARG A 11 17.28 -3.93 -8.83
CA ARG A 11 18.05 -5.06 -8.28
C ARG A 11 17.57 -6.40 -8.84
N SER A 12 16.25 -6.60 -8.90
CA SER A 12 15.61 -7.90 -9.16
C SER A 12 15.42 -8.22 -10.65
N GLU A 13 15.31 -7.20 -11.49
CA GLU A 13 15.06 -7.27 -12.94
C GLU A 13 16.27 -6.79 -13.74
N LYS A 14 17.45 -7.36 -13.45
CA LYS A 14 18.66 -7.09 -14.23
C LYS A 14 18.50 -7.59 -15.67
N GLY A 15 18.05 -6.72 -16.57
CA GLY A 15 18.03 -6.96 -18.01
C GLY A 15 19.44 -6.90 -18.58
N GLY A 16 19.87 -7.96 -19.27
CA GLY A 16 21.09 -7.94 -20.07
C GLY A 16 20.82 -7.37 -21.46
N ILE A 17 21.82 -6.71 -22.06
CA ILE A 17 21.81 -6.39 -23.49
C ILE A 17 22.57 -7.51 -24.22
N GLY A 18 21.89 -8.30 -25.05
CA GLY A 18 22.52 -9.35 -25.84
C GLY A 18 21.53 -10.42 -26.33
N PHE A 19 21.90 -11.16 -27.38
CA PHE A 19 21.07 -12.21 -28.00
C PHE A 19 20.68 -13.36 -27.07
N SER A 20 21.38 -13.53 -25.94
CA SER A 20 21.10 -14.53 -24.91
C SER A 20 20.55 -13.93 -23.60
N ALA A 21 20.16 -12.65 -23.60
CA ALA A 21 19.61 -12.02 -22.41
C ALA A 21 18.10 -12.31 -22.29
N GLU A 22 17.67 -12.81 -21.13
CA GLU A 22 16.26 -12.88 -20.80
C GLU A 22 15.70 -11.46 -20.61
N VAL A 23 14.96 -10.98 -21.62
CA VAL A 23 14.22 -9.73 -21.53
C VAL A 23 12.90 -10.02 -20.82
N LYS A 24 12.82 -9.72 -19.53
CA LYS A 24 11.53 -9.74 -18.82
C LYS A 24 10.70 -8.53 -19.28
N SER A 25 9.48 -8.79 -19.76
CA SER A 25 8.53 -7.76 -20.20
C SER A 25 8.11 -6.89 -19.02
N LYS A 26 8.13 -5.56 -19.19
CA LYS A 26 7.65 -4.57 -18.21
C LYS A 26 6.14 -4.64 -17.90
N GLU A 27 5.39 -5.49 -18.60
CA GLU A 27 3.92 -5.54 -18.58
C GLU A 27 3.32 -6.38 -17.44
N GLY A 28 4.14 -7.11 -16.67
CA GLY A 28 3.71 -7.75 -15.43
C GLY A 28 4.04 -6.89 -14.23
N SER A 29 3.39 -5.73 -14.08
CA SER A 29 3.64 -4.86 -12.93
C SER A 29 3.21 -5.57 -11.64
N LYS A 30 4.14 -6.26 -10.98
CA LYS A 30 3.98 -6.68 -9.59
C LYS A 30 3.45 -5.49 -8.81
N ASN A 31 2.41 -5.69 -8.02
CA ASN A 31 1.84 -4.59 -7.29
C ASN A 31 2.90 -3.97 -6.35
N VAL A 32 2.80 -2.68 -5.98
CA VAL A 32 3.82 -2.02 -5.15
C VAL A 32 4.00 -2.79 -3.84
N GLY A 33 2.90 -3.23 -3.22
CA GLY A 33 2.92 -4.08 -2.03
C GLY A 33 3.69 -5.39 -2.21
N GLU A 34 3.51 -6.08 -3.34
CA GLU A 34 4.25 -7.32 -3.64
C GLU A 34 5.73 -7.06 -3.89
N THR A 35 6.07 -5.95 -4.56
CA THR A 35 7.46 -5.54 -4.78
C THR A 35 8.15 -5.24 -3.44
N LEU A 36 7.42 -4.61 -2.50
CA LEU A 36 7.94 -4.31 -1.18
C LEU A 36 8.18 -5.56 -0.33
N LYS A 37 7.47 -6.68 -0.56
CA LYS A 37 7.74 -7.96 0.14
C LYS A 37 9.14 -8.51 -0.11
N ASP A 38 9.71 -8.20 -1.27
CA ASP A 38 11.06 -8.61 -1.66
C ASP A 38 12.15 -7.63 -1.15
N LEU A 39 11.82 -6.68 -0.27
CA LEU A 39 12.73 -5.64 0.22
C LEU A 39 13.91 -6.23 1.02
N GLU A 40 15.14 -5.82 0.68
CA GLU A 40 16.34 -6.13 1.47
C GLU A 40 16.95 -4.87 2.10
N PRO A 41 17.75 -5.01 3.17
CA PRO A 41 18.46 -3.88 3.79
C PRO A 41 19.33 -3.07 2.83
N GLU A 42 19.90 -3.70 1.79
CA GLU A 42 20.73 -3.02 0.80
C GLU A 42 19.92 -2.01 -0.03
N ASP A 43 18.64 -2.28 -0.29
CA ASP A 43 17.77 -1.36 -1.03
C ASP A 43 17.50 -0.09 -0.23
N LEU A 44 17.38 -0.20 1.09
CA LEU A 44 17.23 0.93 2.01
C LEU A 44 18.48 1.82 2.00
N VAL A 45 19.67 1.22 1.91
CA VAL A 45 20.94 1.96 1.80
C VAL A 45 21.03 2.67 0.45
N ARG A 46 20.70 1.98 -0.65
CA ARG A 46 20.66 2.58 -2.01
C ARG A 46 19.61 3.68 -2.13
N TYR A 47 18.50 3.58 -1.39
CA TYR A 47 17.49 4.61 -1.30
C TYR A 47 17.98 5.86 -0.55
N GLY A 48 19.00 5.75 0.30
CA GLY A 48 19.67 6.87 0.96
C GLY A 48 19.75 6.78 2.48
N LEU A 49 19.37 5.65 3.09
CA LEU A 49 19.57 5.44 4.53
C LEU A 49 21.02 5.02 4.83
N ILE A 50 21.57 5.44 5.97
CA ILE A 50 22.93 5.06 6.36
C ILE A 50 22.99 3.62 6.91
N PRO A 51 24.05 2.85 6.63
CA PRO A 51 24.16 1.45 7.04
C PRO A 51 24.01 1.21 8.55
N GLU A 52 24.55 2.10 9.38
CA GLU A 52 24.47 2.00 10.84
C GLU A 52 23.05 2.12 11.37
N PHE A 53 22.20 2.90 10.67
CA PHE A 53 20.80 3.07 11.03
C PHE A 53 19.97 1.86 10.61
N VAL A 54 20.19 1.36 9.38
CA VAL A 54 19.53 0.14 8.88
C VAL A 54 19.91 -1.07 9.73
N GLY A 55 21.17 -1.18 10.16
CA GLY A 55 21.63 -2.26 11.05
C GLY A 55 20.99 -2.26 12.44
N ARG A 56 20.37 -1.15 12.88
CA ARG A 56 19.61 -1.07 14.14
C ARG A 56 18.13 -1.43 13.99
N LEU A 57 17.68 -1.72 12.76
CA LEU A 57 16.31 -2.12 12.44
C LEU A 57 16.28 -3.60 12.03
N PRO A 58 16.33 -4.53 13.00
CA PRO A 58 16.40 -5.97 12.72
C PRO A 58 15.10 -6.55 12.14
N VAL A 59 13.99 -5.80 12.20
CA VAL A 59 12.67 -6.23 11.74
C VAL A 59 12.17 -5.26 10.68
N ILE A 60 11.85 -5.80 9.51
CA ILE A 60 11.22 -5.09 8.40
C ILE A 60 9.81 -5.65 8.25
N ALA A 61 8.81 -4.77 8.27
CA ALA A 61 7.43 -5.11 7.99
C ALA A 61 6.94 -4.28 6.81
N THR A 62 6.32 -4.93 5.84
CA THR A 62 5.78 -4.30 4.63
C THR A 62 4.27 -4.33 4.71
N LEU A 63 3.64 -3.29 4.15
CA LEU A 63 2.20 -3.14 4.10
C LEU A 63 1.74 -3.41 2.67
N ASP A 64 0.65 -4.16 2.54
CA ASP A 64 -0.04 -4.33 1.28
C ASP A 64 -0.82 -3.05 0.93
N GLU A 65 -1.09 -2.86 -0.37
CA GLU A 65 -1.97 -1.78 -0.81
C GLU A 65 -3.41 -2.03 -0.36
N LEU A 66 -4.15 -0.94 -0.18
CA LEU A 66 -5.58 -1.04 0.17
C LEU A 66 -6.37 -1.42 -1.08
N ASP A 67 -7.13 -2.50 -0.96
CA ASP A 67 -8.16 -2.85 -1.95
C ASP A 67 -9.53 -2.29 -1.54
N LYS A 68 -10.51 -2.45 -2.44
CA LYS A 68 -11.88 -1.98 -2.23
C LYS A 68 -12.48 -2.54 -0.93
N ASP A 69 -12.29 -3.83 -0.68
CA ASP A 69 -12.85 -4.50 0.49
C ASP A 69 -12.23 -3.97 1.79
N ALA A 70 -10.92 -3.75 1.81
CA ALA A 70 -10.21 -3.13 2.91
C ALA A 70 -10.71 -1.71 3.19
N LEU A 71 -10.97 -0.91 2.15
CA LEU A 71 -11.55 0.43 2.31
C LEU A 71 -12.95 0.39 2.92
N VAL A 72 -13.81 -0.53 2.48
CA VAL A 72 -15.14 -0.73 3.06
C VAL A 72 -15.05 -1.15 4.53
N THR A 73 -14.14 -2.08 4.84
CA THR A 73 -13.86 -2.47 6.23
C THR A 73 -13.41 -1.28 7.06
N ILE A 74 -12.48 -0.45 6.57
CA ILE A 74 -11.99 0.75 7.26
C ILE A 74 -13.13 1.76 7.53
N LEU A 75 -14.07 1.89 6.60
CA LEU A 75 -15.23 2.77 6.75
C LEU A 75 -16.21 2.29 7.83
N LYS A 76 -16.28 0.98 8.11
CA LYS A 76 -17.32 0.37 8.98
C LYS A 76 -16.80 -0.14 10.32
N GLU A 77 -15.79 -1.01 10.30
CA GLU A 77 -15.43 -1.84 11.45
C GLU A 77 -14.64 -1.11 12.55
N PRO A 78 -13.61 -0.30 12.24
CA PRO A 78 -12.78 0.33 13.27
C PRO A 78 -13.61 1.09 14.30
N LYS A 79 -13.13 1.13 15.55
CA LYS A 79 -13.79 1.90 16.61
C LYS A 79 -13.95 3.37 16.22
N ASN A 80 -12.95 3.91 15.52
CA ASN A 80 -12.91 5.28 15.03
C ASN A 80 -13.17 5.34 13.51
N SER A 81 -14.08 4.52 12.98
CA SER A 81 -14.42 4.56 11.55
C SER A 81 -15.19 5.82 11.18
N LEU A 82 -15.10 6.25 9.90
CA LEU A 82 -15.77 7.46 9.44
C LEU A 82 -17.29 7.38 9.57
N VAL A 83 -17.89 6.21 9.28
CA VAL A 83 -19.33 6.00 9.45
C VAL A 83 -19.77 6.28 10.88
N LYS A 84 -19.05 5.76 11.88
CA LYS A 84 -19.38 5.99 13.31
C LYS A 84 -19.15 7.44 13.72
N GLN A 85 -18.10 8.08 13.21
CA GLN A 85 -17.81 9.49 13.48
C GLN A 85 -18.93 10.40 12.95
N TYR A 86 -19.35 10.20 11.69
CA TYR A 86 -20.44 10.98 11.09
C TYR A 86 -21.79 10.65 11.72
N ALA A 87 -22.08 9.37 12.01
CA ALA A 87 -23.29 9.00 12.74
C ALA A 87 -23.40 9.74 14.07
N LYS A 88 -22.29 9.81 14.84
CA LYS A 88 -22.28 10.56 16.10
C LYS A 88 -22.44 12.06 15.91
N LEU A 89 -21.84 12.62 14.87
CA LEU A 89 -21.96 14.04 14.54
C LEU A 89 -23.41 14.43 14.22
N PHE A 90 -24.13 13.63 13.43
CA PHE A 90 -25.54 13.87 13.13
C PHE A 90 -26.45 13.64 14.35
N GLU A 91 -26.13 12.65 15.19
CA GLU A 91 -26.87 12.39 16.43
C GLU A 91 -26.83 13.60 17.38
N MET A 92 -25.71 14.34 17.42
CA MET A 92 -25.59 15.58 18.20
C MET A 92 -26.53 16.68 17.74
N GLU A 93 -26.93 16.66 16.47
CA GLU A 93 -27.93 17.56 15.88
C GLU A 93 -29.36 16.96 15.95
N GLY A 94 -29.54 15.82 16.61
CA GLY A 94 -30.82 15.12 16.70
C GLY A 94 -31.25 14.44 15.40
N VAL A 95 -30.33 14.17 14.48
CA VAL A 95 -30.59 13.55 13.18
C VAL A 95 -30.02 12.13 13.16
N GLU A 96 -30.80 11.19 12.63
CA GLU A 96 -30.33 9.83 12.33
C GLU A 96 -29.84 9.77 10.88
N VAL A 97 -28.68 9.15 10.67
CA VAL A 97 -28.10 8.93 9.33
C VAL A 97 -27.85 7.44 9.13
N ASP A 98 -28.32 6.92 8.00
CA ASP A 98 -28.12 5.54 7.60
C ASP A 98 -27.16 5.47 6.39
N PHE A 99 -26.14 4.61 6.50
CA PHE A 99 -25.14 4.38 5.47
C PHE A 99 -25.29 2.96 4.95
N ARG A 100 -25.91 2.84 3.77
CA ARG A 100 -26.12 1.56 3.10
C ARG A 100 -24.82 1.01 2.50
N ASP A 101 -24.73 -0.32 2.43
CA ASP A 101 -23.54 -1.03 1.97
C ASP A 101 -23.16 -0.65 0.53
N ASP A 102 -24.14 -0.53 -0.37
CA ASP A 102 -23.94 -0.10 -1.76
C ASP A 102 -23.35 1.31 -1.89
N ALA A 103 -23.71 2.22 -0.98
CA ALA A 103 -23.13 3.56 -0.94
C ALA A 103 -21.66 3.53 -0.49
N LEU A 104 -21.34 2.69 0.50
CA LEU A 104 -19.96 2.53 0.99
C LEU A 104 -19.06 1.91 -0.06
N ASP A 105 -19.56 0.92 -0.80
CA ASP A 105 -18.86 0.30 -1.93
C ASP A 105 -18.54 1.32 -3.02
N ALA A 106 -19.50 2.19 -3.35
CA ALA A 106 -19.32 3.24 -4.35
C ALA A 106 -18.32 4.32 -3.90
N VAL A 107 -18.28 4.63 -2.60
CA VAL A 107 -17.29 5.56 -2.02
C VAL A 107 -15.89 4.94 -2.04
N ALA A 108 -15.77 3.66 -1.67
CA ALA A 108 -14.50 2.93 -1.72
C ALA A 108 -13.96 2.88 -3.16
N GLU A 109 -14.83 2.63 -4.15
CA GLU A 109 -14.44 2.60 -5.56
C GLU A 109 -13.97 3.96 -6.10
N LYS A 110 -14.53 5.07 -5.60
CA LYS A 110 -14.07 6.42 -5.95
C LYS A 110 -12.74 6.81 -5.30
N ALA A 111 -12.35 6.12 -4.24
CA ALA A 111 -11.14 6.43 -3.47
C ALA A 111 -9.91 5.64 -3.93
N MET A 112 -10.11 4.56 -4.68
CA MET A 112 -9.04 3.85 -5.42
C MET A 112 -8.51 4.72 -6.56
#